data_AF-A0A7W0F324-F1
#
_entry.id   AF-A0A7W0F324-F1
#
_cell.length_a   1.000
_cell.length_b   1.000
_cell.length_c   1.000
_cell.angle_alpha   90.00
_cell.angle_beta   90.00
_cell.angle_gamma   90.00
#
_symmetry.space_group_name_H-M   'P 1'
#
loop_
_entity.id
_entity.type
_entity.pdbx_description
1 polymer ?
#
loop_
_entity_poly.entity_id
_entity_poly.type
_entity_poly.pdbx_seq_one_letter_code
_entity_poly.pdbx_strand_id
1 'polypeptide(L)'
;DGAHYLAAHNKGFDRTVLRVCCENAGVEMPRAPFICTVQASRKVLNIRPATLDNVCRVLRIKLKHHDPLSDANACASIVLKTMATDRAAFEEMLSGL
;
A
#
# COMPACT_ATOMS: atom_id res chain seq x y z
N ASP A 1 -0.78 19.02 10.27
CA ASP A 1 -0.05 17.76 10.04
C ASP A 1 -0.94 16.77 9.31
N GLY A 2 -0.44 16.17 8.23
CA GLY A 2 -1.15 15.18 7.42
C GLY A 2 -0.24 13.98 7.15
N ALA A 3 -0.79 12.88 6.63
CA ALA A 3 0.02 11.71 6.29
C ALA A 3 1.05 12.06 5.21
N HIS A 4 2.30 11.62 5.39
CA HIS A 4 3.37 11.81 4.40
C HIS A 4 3.10 11.05 3.09
N TYR A 5 2.39 9.93 3.19
CA TYR A 5 1.98 9.10 2.07
C TYR A 5 0.79 8.23 2.47
N LEU A 6 0.07 7.71 1.47
CA LEU A 6 -0.95 6.68 1.61
C LEU A 6 -0.42 5.36 1.04
N ALA A 7 -0.82 4.23 1.61
CA ALA A 7 -0.38 2.91 1.16
C ALA A 7 -1.57 2.08 0.70
N ALA A 8 -1.43 1.41 -0.43
CA ALA A 8 -2.49 0.56 -1.00
C ALA A 8 -1.93 -0.62 -1.81
N HIS A 9 -2.66 -1.73 -1.81
CA HIS A 9 -2.34 -2.91 -2.60
C HIS A 9 -3.08 -2.84 -3.94
N ASN A 10 -2.37 -2.32 -4.95
CA ASN A 10 -2.92 -1.86 -6.25
C ASN A 10 -3.47 -0.42 -6.21
N LYS A 11 -2.59 0.53 -5.84
CA LYS A 11 -2.92 1.94 -5.59
C LYS A 11 -3.80 2.66 -6.62
N GLY A 12 -3.78 2.23 -7.89
CA GLY A 12 -4.59 2.86 -8.95
C GLY A 12 -6.09 2.73 -8.67
N PHE A 13 -6.51 1.59 -8.13
CA PHE A 13 -7.90 1.36 -7.73
C PHE A 13 -8.28 2.23 -6.53
N ASP A 14 -7.57 2.12 -5.41
CA ASP A 14 -7.84 2.88 -4.19
C ASP A 14 -7.81 4.39 -4.40
N ARG A 15 -6.86 4.90 -5.19
CA ARG A 15 -6.77 6.32 -5.53
C ARG A 15 -8.02 6.80 -6.27
N THR A 16 -8.57 5.95 -7.15
CA THR A 16 -9.79 6.28 -7.90
C THR A 16 -11.01 6.28 -6.99
N VAL A 17 -11.14 5.28 -6.11
CA VAL A 17 -12.22 5.21 -5.12
C VAL A 17 -12.17 6.43 -4.19
N LEU A 18 -11.01 6.75 -3.62
CA LEU A 18 -10.84 7.89 -2.73
C LEU A 18 -11.20 9.21 -3.43
N ARG A 19 -10.73 9.41 -4.67
CA ARG A 19 -11.06 10.61 -5.46
C ARG A 19 -12.58 10.77 -5.61
N VAL A 20 -13.28 9.72 -6.04
CA VAL A 20 -14.74 9.77 -6.24
C VAL A 20 -15.47 9.99 -4.91
N CYS A 21 -15.01 9.39 -3.82
CA CYS A 21 -15.57 9.65 -2.48
C CYS A 21 -15.40 11.13 -2.07
N CYS A 22 -14.23 11.71 -2.29
CA CYS A 22 -13.96 13.12 -2.00
C CYS A 22 -14.85 14.05 -2.85
N GLU A 23 -14.96 13.79 -4.15
CA GLU A 23 -15.83 14.53 -5.07
C GLU A 23 -17.29 14.51 -4.60
N ASN A 24 -17.82 13.33 -4.28
CA ASN A 24 -19.21 13.18 -3.82
C ASN A 24 -19.47 13.81 -2.45
N ALA A 25 -18.47 13.82 -1.57
CA ALA A 25 -18.57 14.43 -0.25
C ALA A 25 -18.29 15.96 -0.26
N GLY A 26 -17.89 16.53 -1.40
CA GLY A 26 -17.53 17.95 -1.50
C GLY A 26 -16.27 18.33 -0.72
N VAL A 27 -15.34 17.39 -0.52
CA VAL A 27 -14.07 17.60 0.21
C VAL A 27 -12.87 17.50 -0.72
N GLU A 28 -11.78 18.21 -0.41
CA GLU A 28 -10.54 18.13 -1.19
C GLU A 28 -9.90 16.74 -1.05
N MET A 29 -9.42 16.19 -2.16
CA MET A 29 -8.64 14.95 -2.14
C MET A 29 -7.28 15.18 -1.44
N PRO A 30 -6.83 14.26 -0.58
CA PRO A 30 -5.50 14.35 0.01
C PRO A 30 -4.41 14.42 -1.07
N ARG A 31 -3.47 15.36 -0.92
CA ARG A 31 -2.32 15.53 -1.82
C ARG A 31 -1.19 14.54 -1.56
N ALA A 32 -1.31 13.74 -0.50
CA ALA A 32 -0.30 12.76 -0.12
C ALA A 32 -0.09 11.74 -1.26
N PRO A 33 1.16 11.42 -1.63
CA PRO A 33 1.46 10.42 -2.63
C PRO A 33 1.03 9.02 -2.18
N PHE A 34 0.84 8.11 -3.15
CA PHE A 34 0.50 6.72 -2.87
C PHE A 34 1.68 5.77 -3.13
N ILE A 35 2.04 4.99 -2.11
CA ILE A 35 2.88 3.81 -2.22
C ILE A 35 2.02 2.62 -2.64
N CYS A 36 2.52 1.83 -3.60
CA CYS A 36 1.88 0.60 -4.03
C CYS A 36 2.59 -0.63 -3.44
N THR A 37 1.92 -1.38 -2.56
CA THR A 37 2.53 -2.58 -1.95
C THR A 37 2.74 -3.71 -2.94
N VAL A 38 2.06 -3.72 -4.10
CA VAL A 38 2.39 -4.63 -5.22
C VAL A 38 3.79 -4.35 -5.75
N GLN A 39 4.14 -3.05 -5.92
CA GLN A 39 5.46 -2.65 -6.39
C GLN A 39 6.53 -2.94 -5.35
N ALA A 40 6.26 -2.61 -4.08
CA ALA A 40 7.16 -2.90 -2.96
C ALA A 40 7.44 -4.41 -2.83
N SER A 41 6.39 -5.23 -2.95
CA SER A 41 6.52 -6.70 -2.91
C SER A 41 7.41 -7.24 -4.03
N ARG A 42 7.29 -6.69 -5.26
CA ARG A 42 8.06 -7.15 -6.42
C ARG A 42 9.50 -6.66 -6.42
N LYS A 43 9.73 -5.40 -6.03
CA LYS A 43 11.03 -4.73 -6.14
C LYS A 43 11.92 -4.98 -4.93
N VAL A 44 11.36 -4.97 -3.72
CA VAL A 44 12.14 -5.04 -2.48
C VAL A 44 12.03 -6.41 -1.83
N LEU A 45 10.82 -6.95 -1.72
CA LEU A 45 10.60 -8.25 -1.06
C LEU A 45 10.83 -9.45 -2.00
N ASN A 46 11.00 -9.20 -3.30
CA ASN A 46 11.14 -10.20 -4.37
C ASN A 46 10.02 -11.27 -4.37
N ILE A 47 8.79 -10.90 -4.02
CA ILE A 47 7.64 -11.80 -3.98
C ILE A 47 6.85 -11.73 -5.29
N ARG A 48 6.67 -12.87 -5.95
CA ARG A 48 5.81 -13.07 -7.12
C ARG A 48 5.04 -14.40 -6.98
N PRO A 49 3.74 -14.46 -7.34
CA PRO A 49 2.87 -13.35 -7.74
C PRO A 49 2.65 -12.36 -6.57
N ALA A 50 2.47 -11.09 -6.88
CA ALA A 50 2.31 -10.05 -5.85
C ALA A 50 0.83 -9.74 -5.58
N THR A 51 -0.01 -10.77 -5.49
CA THR A 51 -1.39 -10.67 -5.00
C THR A 51 -1.40 -10.56 -3.48
N LEU A 52 -2.41 -9.92 -2.90
CA LEU A 52 -2.43 -9.63 -1.47
C LEU A 52 -2.38 -10.90 -0.62
N ASP A 53 -3.18 -11.89 -0.99
CA ASP A 53 -3.21 -13.22 -0.38
C ASP A 53 -1.84 -13.92 -0.42
N ASN A 54 -1.16 -13.92 -1.57
CA ASN A 54 0.13 -14.57 -1.71
C ASN A 54 1.21 -13.85 -0.90
N VAL A 55 1.25 -12.52 -0.95
CA VAL A 55 2.21 -11.73 -0.17
C VAL A 55 1.99 -11.95 1.32
N CYS A 56 0.73 -11.92 1.79
CA CYS A 56 0.42 -12.18 3.19
C CYS A 56 0.83 -13.60 3.61
N ARG A 57 0.58 -14.60 2.76
CA ARG A 57 1.01 -15.98 3.01
C ARG A 57 2.53 -16.11 3.16
N VAL A 58 3.30 -15.52 2.24
CA VAL A 58 4.78 -15.57 2.28
C VAL A 58 5.33 -14.85 3.51
N LEU A 59 4.76 -13.68 3.85
CA LEU A 59 5.20 -12.87 4.98
C LEU A 59 4.60 -13.31 6.33
N ARG A 60 3.76 -14.35 6.34
CA ARG A 60 3.01 -14.83 7.51
C ARG A 60 2.16 -13.74 8.18
N ILE A 61 1.55 -12.88 7.37
CA ILE A 61 0.60 -11.85 7.80
C ILE A 61 -0.79 -12.46 7.82
N LYS A 62 -1.54 -12.28 8.92
CA LYS A 62 -2.93 -12.72 8.99
C LYS A 62 -3.77 -11.87 8.04
N LEU A 63 -4.55 -12.54 7.18
CA LEU A 63 -5.43 -11.90 6.22
C LEU A 63 -6.80 -12.56 6.28
N LYS A 64 -7.83 -11.78 6.62
CA LYS A 64 -9.22 -12.12 6.33
C LYS A 64 -9.57 -11.46 5.00
N HIS A 65 -9.35 -12.20 3.91
CA HIS A 65 -9.40 -11.61 2.58
C HIS A 65 -10.80 -11.06 2.27
N HIS A 66 -10.86 -9.85 1.70
CA HIS A 66 -12.07 -9.06 1.44
C HIS A 66 -12.71 -8.37 2.65
N ASP A 67 -12.06 -8.41 3.82
CA ASP A 67 -12.38 -7.53 4.93
C ASP A 67 -11.58 -6.22 4.77
N PRO A 68 -12.21 -5.05 4.53
CA PRO A 68 -11.49 -3.83 4.19
C PRO A 68 -10.46 -3.39 5.24
N LEU A 69 -10.77 -3.61 6.52
CA LEU A 69 -9.84 -3.31 7.61
C LEU A 69 -8.67 -4.31 7.63
N SER A 70 -8.94 -5.60 7.43
CA SER A 70 -7.88 -6.60 7.31
C SER A 70 -6.96 -6.32 6.12
N ASP A 71 -7.51 -5.94 4.97
CA ASP A 71 -6.72 -5.63 3.77
C ASP A 71 -5.86 -4.38 3.97
N ALA A 72 -6.40 -3.33 4.62
CA ALA A 72 -5.64 -2.13 4.98
C ALA A 72 -4.50 -2.44 5.98
N ASN A 73 -4.78 -3.23 7.02
CA ASN A 73 -3.77 -3.66 7.99
C ASN A 73 -2.68 -4.52 7.35
N ALA A 74 -3.05 -5.37 6.37
CA ALA A 74 -2.09 -6.13 5.59
C ALA A 74 -1.21 -5.22 4.74
N CYS A 75 -1.77 -4.18 4.09
CA CYS A 75 -0.99 -3.18 3.36
C CYS A 75 0.04 -2.49 4.26
N ALA A 76 -0.38 -2.03 5.45
CA ALA A 76 0.53 -1.40 6.41
C ALA A 76 1.64 -2.37 6.86
N SER A 77 1.29 -3.63 7.13
CA SER A 77 2.26 -4.67 7.51
C SER A 77 3.26 -4.94 6.39
N ILE A 78 2.83 -4.96 5.14
CA ILE A 78 3.73 -5.12 3.98
C ILE A 78 4.70 -3.94 3.90
N VAL A 79 4.23 -2.70 4.06
CA VAL A 79 5.11 -1.51 4.10
C VAL A 79 6.18 -1.64 5.18
N LEU A 80 5.79 -2.00 6.41
CA LEU A 80 6.74 -2.18 7.51
C LEU A 80 7.76 -3.28 7.21
N LYS A 81 7.34 -4.39 6.60
CA LYS A 81 8.26 -5.45 6.17
C LYS A 81 9.19 -4.98 5.06
N THR A 82 8.69 -4.21 4.08
CA THR A 82 9.51 -3.60 3.03
C THR A 82 10.61 -2.72 3.64
N MET A 83 10.25 -1.81 4.55
CA MET A 83 11.22 -0.93 5.23
C MET A 83 12.25 -1.71 6.04
N ALA A 84 11.83 -2.79 6.71
CA ALA A 84 12.73 -3.63 7.49
C ALA A 84 13.67 -4.47 6.62
N THR A 85 13.25 -4.83 5.40
CA THR A 85 14.08 -5.57 4.43
C THR A 85 15.11 -4.65 3.77
N ASP A 86 14.68 -3.50 3.29
CA ASP A 86 15.57 -2.51 2.67
C ASP A 86 14.95 -1.10 2.80
N ARG A 87 15.46 -0.36 3.77
CA ARG A 87 14.99 1.01 4.04
C ARG A 87 15.39 1.97 2.94
N ALA A 88 16.60 1.85 2.40
CA ALA A 88 17.09 2.75 1.36
C ALA A 88 16.29 2.59 0.07
N ALA A 89 16.03 1.35 -0.35
CA ALA A 89 15.17 1.09 -1.51
C ALA A 89 13.72 1.58 -1.29
N PHE A 90 13.19 1.48 -0.07
CA PHE A 90 11.87 2.03 0.24
C PHE A 90 11.84 3.57 0.18
N GLU A 91 12.87 4.24 0.70
CA GLU A 91 13.00 5.71 0.64
C GLU A 91 13.19 6.19 -0.81
N GLU A 92 13.94 5.46 -1.63
CA GLU A 92 14.04 5.72 -3.08
C GLU A 92 12.68 5.60 -3.76
N MET A 93 11.92 4.54 -3.45
CA MET A 93 10.55 4.36 -3.96
C MET A 93 9.62 5.51 -3.57
N LEU A 94 9.80 6.10 -2.39
CA LEU A 94 9.03 7.25 -1.92
C LEU A 94 9.41 8.54 -2.65
N SER A 95 10.70 8.76 -2.89
CA SER A 95 11.21 9.95 -3.58
C SER A 95 10.77 10.06 -5.04
N GLY A 96 10.42 8.93 -5.67
CA GLY A 96 9.93 8.87 -7.05
C GLY A 96 8.41 9.01 -7.22
N LEU A 97 7.67 9.44 -6.18
CA LEU A 97 6.21 9.59 -6.20
C LEU A 97 5.73 11.02 -6.37
#